data_AF-A0A5C9AD34-F1
#
_entry.id   AF-A0A5C9AD34-F1
#
_cell.length_a   1.000
_cell.length_b   1.000
_cell.length_c   1.000
_cell.angle_alpha   90.00
_cell.angle_beta   90.00
_cell.angle_gamma   90.00
#
_symmetry.space_group_name_H-M   'P 1'
#
loop_
_entity.id
_entity.type
_entity.pdbx_description
1 polymer ?
#
loop_
_entity_poly.entity_id
_entity_poly.type
_entity_poly.pdbx_seq_one_letter_code
_entity_poly.pdbx_strand_id
1 'polypeptide(L)'
;MLRNGNKYLLMLVSIIMLTACISQSRTSFIPPQDRESLLAEQPWPHNGFVAISWHNVEDEAADQRFMSVRTSALREQFAWLRENGYQPVSIAQI
;
A
#
# COMPACT_ATOMS: atom_id res chain seq x y z
N MET A 1 -28.37 -33.53 32.50
CA MET A 1 -28.72 -34.16 31.22
C MET A 1 -29.52 -33.17 30.38
N LEU A 2 -29.00 -32.68 29.25
CA LEU A 2 -29.74 -31.76 28.38
C LEU A 2 -31.02 -32.42 27.85
N ARG A 3 -32.15 -31.72 27.92
CA ARG A 3 -33.44 -32.12 27.33
C ARG A 3 -33.28 -32.33 25.83
N ASN A 4 -33.86 -33.39 25.28
CA ASN A 4 -33.59 -33.85 23.90
C ASN A 4 -33.74 -32.74 22.84
N GLY A 5 -34.68 -31.81 23.00
CA GLY A 5 -34.84 -30.65 22.11
C GLY A 5 -33.60 -29.74 22.01
N ASN A 6 -32.91 -29.51 23.12
CA ASN A 6 -31.71 -28.66 23.13
C ASN A 6 -30.53 -29.34 22.44
N LYS A 7 -30.49 -30.68 22.43
CA LYS A 7 -29.45 -31.44 21.71
C LYS A 7 -29.60 -31.30 20.20
N TYR A 8 -30.82 -31.38 19.69
CA TYR A 8 -31.10 -31.20 18.26
C TYR A 8 -30.83 -29.76 17.81
N LEU A 9 -31.16 -28.77 18.64
CA LEU A 9 -30.84 -27.37 18.35
C LEU A 9 -29.33 -27.12 18.29
N LEU A 10 -28.57 -27.63 19.27
CA LEU A 10 -27.11 -27.54 19.28
C LEU A 10 -26.47 -28.27 18.09
N MET A 11 -27.03 -29.42 17.71
CA MET A 11 -26.57 -30.18 16.53
C MET A 11 -26.83 -29.38 15.24
N LEU A 12 -28.00 -28.75 15.10
CA LEU A 12 -28.33 -27.91 13.94
C LEU A 12 -27.41 -26.68 13.83
N VAL A 13 -27.17 -25.99 14.94
CA VAL A 13 -26.26 -24.82 14.98
C VAL A 13 -24.83 -25.23 14.63
N SER A 14 -24.37 -26.38 15.11
CA SER A 14 -23.06 -26.93 14.77
C SER A 14 -22.93 -27.22 13.27
N ILE A 15 -23.97 -27.81 12.66
CA ILE A 15 -24.00 -28.08 11.21
C ILE A 15 -23.94 -26.78 10.40
N ILE A 16 -24.67 -25.73 10.80
CA ILE A 16 -24.66 -24.42 10.12
C ILE A 16 -23.27 -23.75 10.22
N MET A 17 -22.62 -23.83 11.39
CA MET A 17 -21.28 -23.28 11.57
C MET A 17 -20.23 -24.01 10.73
N LEU A 18 -20.38 -25.33 10.54
CA LEU A 18 -19.46 -26.12 9.72
C LEU A 18 -19.63 -25.86 8.22
N THR A 19 -20.82 -25.49 7.74
CA THR A 19 -21.05 -25.20 6.31
C THR A 19 -20.67 -23.78 5.91
N ALA A 20 -20.56 -22.84 6.85
CA ALA A 20 -20.19 -21.45 6.59
C ALA A 20 -18.75 -21.27 6.05
N CYS A 21 -17.86 -22.23 6.27
CA CYS A 21 -16.48 -22.18 5.78
C CYS A 21 -16.31 -22.72 4.35
N ILE A 22 -17.37 -23.30 3.75
CA ILE A 22 -17.28 -23.95 2.42
C ILE A 22 -17.38 -22.92 1.28
N SER A 23 -17.86 -21.71 1.54
CA SER A 23 -18.01 -20.64 0.55
C SER A 23 -16.75 -19.84 0.29
N GLN A 24 -15.57 -20.47 0.30
CA GLN A 24 -14.36 -19.81 -0.20
C GLN A 24 -14.47 -19.75 -1.72
N SER A 25 -14.72 -18.55 -2.26
CA SER A 25 -14.68 -18.30 -3.70
C SER A 25 -13.38 -18.86 -4.27
N ARG A 26 -13.45 -19.74 -5.27
CA ARG A 26 -12.25 -20.22 -5.97
C ARG A 26 -11.54 -19.00 -6.53
N THR A 27 -10.35 -18.72 -6.03
CA THR A 27 -9.43 -17.79 -6.68
C THR A 27 -9.05 -18.41 -8.01
N SER A 28 -9.59 -17.86 -9.11
CA SER A 28 -9.20 -18.29 -10.44
C SER A 28 -7.75 -17.89 -10.66
N PHE A 29 -6.94 -18.80 -11.20
CA PHE A 29 -5.61 -18.44 -11.66
C PHE A 29 -5.74 -17.41 -12.78
N ILE A 30 -5.14 -16.23 -12.58
CA ILE A 30 -5.03 -15.20 -13.61
C ILE A 30 -3.61 -15.33 -14.21
N PRO A 31 -3.48 -15.75 -15.48
CA PRO A 31 -2.18 -15.83 -16.12
C PRO A 31 -1.54 -14.44 -16.18
N PRO A 32 -0.19 -14.33 -16.22
CA PRO A 32 0.51 -13.05 -16.15
C PRO A 32 0.02 -11.99 -17.14
N GLN A 33 -0.35 -12.41 -18.35
CA GLN A 33 -0.85 -11.54 -19.42
C GLN A 33 -2.24 -10.94 -19.16
N ASP A 34 -3.04 -11.55 -18.29
CA ASP A 34 -4.40 -11.11 -17.95
C ASP A 34 -4.44 -10.37 -16.61
N ARG A 35 -3.27 -10.12 -16.00
CA ARG A 35 -3.18 -9.32 -14.76
C ARG A 35 -3.33 -7.84 -15.10
N GLU A 36 -3.99 -7.11 -14.22
CA GLU A 36 -4.00 -5.65 -14.29
C GLU A 36 -2.56 -5.13 -14.25
N SER A 37 -2.25 -4.19 -15.15
CA SER A 37 -0.97 -3.47 -15.15
C SER A 37 -0.76 -2.76 -13.83
N LEU A 38 0.48 -2.66 -13.37
CA LEU A 38 0.78 -1.84 -12.21
C LEU A 38 0.45 -0.37 -12.51
N LEU A 39 0.00 0.39 -11.51
CA LEU A 39 -0.18 1.84 -11.66
C LEU A 39 1.10 2.55 -12.13
N ALA A 40 2.28 2.00 -11.80
CA ALA A 40 3.57 2.50 -12.24
C ALA A 40 3.85 2.30 -13.74
N GLU A 41 3.13 1.39 -14.41
CA GLU A 41 3.23 1.14 -15.85
C GLU A 41 2.27 2.02 -16.67
N GLN A 42 1.31 2.65 -16.00
CA GLN A 42 0.39 3.58 -16.64
C GLN A 42 1.11 4.92 -16.96
N PRO A 43 0.68 5.64 -18.01
CA PRO A 43 1.21 6.97 -18.29
C PRO A 43 1.02 7.90 -17.10
N TRP A 44 1.98 8.81 -16.91
CA TRP A 44 1.86 9.85 -15.89
C TRP A 44 0.61 10.72 -16.14
N PRO A 45 -0.21 11.02 -15.12
CA PRO A 45 -1.41 11.83 -15.30
C PRO A 45 -1.10 13.21 -15.90
N HIS A 46 -1.98 13.72 -16.77
CA HIS A 46 -1.84 15.06 -17.32
C HIS A 46 -1.83 16.11 -16.19
N ASN A 47 -0.83 17.00 -16.19
CA ASN A 47 -0.53 17.95 -15.11
C ASN A 47 -0.37 17.31 -13.71
N GLY A 48 -0.12 16.00 -13.64
CA GLY A 48 0.23 15.33 -12.40
C GLY A 48 1.60 15.79 -11.90
N PHE A 49 1.75 15.95 -10.59
CA PHE A 49 3.04 16.23 -9.95
C PHE A 49 3.10 15.57 -8.57
N VAL A 50 4.31 15.38 -8.05
CA VAL A 50 4.54 14.90 -6.69
C VAL A 50 5.06 16.04 -5.84
N ALA A 51 4.39 16.31 -4.73
CA ALA A 51 4.89 17.22 -3.71
C ALA A 51 5.66 16.42 -2.64
N ILE A 52 6.92 16.79 -2.40
CA ILE A 52 7.79 16.15 -1.41
C ILE A 52 8.07 17.17 -0.29
N SER A 53 7.96 16.74 0.96
CA SER A 53 8.21 17.59 2.13
C SER A 53 9.44 17.14 2.90
N TRP A 54 10.47 17.99 2.90
CA TRP A 54 11.62 17.88 3.80
C TRP A 54 11.46 18.89 4.94
N HIS A 55 11.90 18.53 6.15
CA HIS A 55 11.67 19.34 7.35
C HIS A 55 12.97 20.01 7.84
N ASN A 56 14.01 19.21 8.10
CA ASN A 56 15.31 19.70 8.50
C ASN A 56 16.43 18.91 7.81
N VAL A 57 17.62 19.50 7.73
CA VAL A 57 18.79 18.91 7.07
C VAL A 57 20.00 19.10 7.97
N GLU A 58 20.67 18.01 8.30
CA GLU A 58 21.80 18.01 9.23
C GLU A 58 22.96 17.21 8.64
N ASP A 59 24.21 17.60 8.90
CA ASP A 59 25.36 16.87 8.35
C ASP A 59 25.60 15.53 9.08
N GLU A 60 25.37 15.50 10.40
CA GLU A 60 25.76 14.40 11.29
C GLU A 60 24.60 13.42 11.57
N ALA A 61 24.10 13.36 12.81
CA ALA A 61 22.98 12.51 13.17
C ALA A 61 21.66 13.18 12.80
N ALA A 62 20.89 12.55 11.91
CA ALA A 62 19.56 13.03 11.55
C ALA A 62 18.61 12.81 12.74
N ASP A 63 18.22 13.90 13.40
CA ASP A 63 17.32 13.85 14.56
C ASP A 63 15.86 13.68 14.12
N GLN A 64 15.25 12.56 14.52
CA GLN A 64 13.85 12.26 14.21
C GLN A 64 12.87 13.29 14.78
N ARG A 65 13.22 14.01 15.86
CA ARG A 65 12.34 15.01 16.48
C ARG A 65 12.00 16.15 15.51
N PHE A 66 12.89 16.44 14.58
CA PHE A 66 12.73 17.46 13.55
C PHE A 66 12.49 16.85 12.16
N MET A 67 12.27 15.53 12.09
CA MET A 67 12.19 14.78 10.83
C MET A 67 13.37 15.10 9.90
N SER A 68 14.57 15.21 10.48
CA SER A 68 15.77 15.57 9.74
C SER A 68 16.18 14.48 8.75
N VAL A 69 16.84 14.88 7.67
CA VAL A 69 17.63 14.00 6.81
C VAL A 69 19.09 14.41 6.85
N ARG A 70 20.00 13.47 6.54
CA ARG A 70 21.41 13.83 6.35
C ARG A 70 21.59 14.67 5.09
N THR A 71 22.51 15.64 5.10
CA THR A 71 22.89 16.40 3.91
C THR A 71 23.32 15.50 2.74
N SER A 72 24.09 14.44 3.04
CA SER A 72 24.49 13.44 2.03
C SER A 72 23.30 12.70 1.44
N ALA A 73 22.35 12.29 2.28
CA ALA A 73 21.13 11.62 1.87
C ALA A 73 20.24 12.53 1.01
N LEU A 74 20.12 13.82 1.35
CA LEU A 74 19.34 14.77 0.53
C LEU A 74 19.97 14.95 -0.85
N ARG A 75 21.30 15.03 -0.94
CA ARG A 75 22.01 15.09 -2.22
C ARG A 75 21.76 13.84 -3.07
N GLU A 76 21.78 12.66 -2.46
CA GLU A 76 21.47 11.39 -3.13
C GLU A 76 20.00 11.35 -3.60
N GLN A 77 19.06 11.84 -2.79
CA GLN A 77 17.65 11.93 -3.17
C GLN A 77 17.46 12.84 -4.40
N PHE A 78 18.10 14.01 -4.43
CA PHE A 78 18.06 14.90 -5.60
C PHE A 78 18.74 14.31 -6.84
N ALA A 79 19.87 13.62 -6.66
CA ALA A 79 20.53 12.91 -7.74
C ALA A 79 19.63 11.83 -8.33
N TRP A 80 19.00 11.02 -7.46
CA TRP A 80 18.06 9.97 -7.87
C TRP A 80 16.85 10.53 -8.62
N LEU A 81 16.24 11.62 -8.14
CA LEU A 81 15.12 12.27 -8.83
C LEU A 81 15.51 12.70 -10.25
N ARG A 82 16.67 13.35 -10.39
CA ARG A 82 17.20 13.76 -11.69
C ARG A 82 17.48 12.57 -12.61
N GLU A 83 18.12 11.52 -12.09
CA GLU A 83 18.47 10.31 -12.85
C GLU A 83 17.24 9.52 -13.30
N ASN A 84 16.13 9.61 -12.56
CA ASN A 84 14.86 8.96 -12.90
C ASN A 84 13.88 9.90 -13.64
N GLY A 85 14.35 11.04 -14.16
CA GLY A 85 13.59 11.90 -15.06
C GLY A 85 12.57 12.83 -14.40
N TYR A 86 12.53 12.91 -13.06
CA TYR A 86 11.68 13.87 -12.36
C TYR A 86 12.15 15.30 -12.62
N GLN A 87 11.20 16.21 -12.84
CA GLN A 87 11.47 17.62 -13.13
C GLN A 87 11.04 18.48 -11.94
N PRO A 88 11.96 19.24 -11.31
CA PRO A 88 11.60 20.26 -10.34
C PRO A 88 10.77 21.36 -11.02
N VAL A 89 9.65 21.73 -10.41
CA VAL A 89 8.77 22.81 -10.89
C VAL A 89 8.52 23.82 -9.77
N SER A 90 8.33 25.07 -10.15
CA SER A 90 7.96 26.17 -9.26
C SER A 90 6.44 26.31 -9.14
N ILE A 91 5.98 27.06 -8.14
CA ILE A 91 4.54 27.37 -7.97
C ILE A 91 3.95 28.07 -9.19
N ALA A 92 4.73 28.88 -9.92
CA ALA A 92 4.25 29.56 -11.11
C ALA A 92 3.99 28.62 -12.31
N GLN A 93 4.49 27.38 -12.26
CA GLN A 93 4.32 26.37 -13.30
C GLN A 93 3.20 25.37 -12.98
N ILE A 94 2.61 25.44 -11.78
CA ILE A 94 1.52 24.57 -11.29
C ILE A 94 0.17 25.25 -11.53
#